data_AF-A0A258IIL7-F1
#
_entry.id   AF-A0A258IIL7-F1
#
_cell.length_a   1.000
_cell.length_b   1.000
_cell.length_c   1.000
_cell.angle_alpha   90.00
_cell.angle_beta   90.00
_cell.angle_gamma   90.00
#
_symmetry.space_group_name_H-M   'P 1'
#
loop_
_entity.id
_entity.type
_entity.pdbx_description
1 polymer ?
#
loop_
_entity_poly.entity_id
_entity_poly.type
_entity_poly.pdbx_seq_one_letter_code
_entity_poly.pdbx_strand_id
1 'polypeptide(L)'
;MARGDQQRGDGGPNRGRRDRNAPEERVDSDIVEKLVHINRVAATVKGGRRFSFAALMVVGDQKGRVGFGHGKAREVPEAIRKATDTGVIAGGPMRAVLETLGVQDVVAKSTGSSNPYNMVRATFEALKVQSSPRQIAAKRGKKVGDILGRRADGASAPDAIEG
;
A
#
# COMPACT_ATOMS: atom_id res chain seq x y z
N MET A 1 45.00 -57.85 -19.85
CA MET A 1 44.66 -57.10 -21.07
C MET A 1 43.62 -56.04 -20.73
N ALA A 2 44.01 -54.75 -20.78
CA ALA A 2 43.20 -53.58 -21.20
C ALA A 2 43.75 -52.29 -20.56
N ARG A 3 44.42 -51.47 -21.38
CA ARG A 3 44.37 -49.99 -21.54
C ARG A 3 44.17 -49.16 -20.25
N GLY A 4 45.10 -48.31 -19.83
CA GLY A 4 45.63 -47.17 -20.59
C GLY A 4 44.64 -46.02 -20.54
N ASP A 5 44.90 -44.99 -19.73
CA ASP A 5 44.69 -43.56 -20.03
C ASP A 5 44.93 -42.68 -18.79
N GLN A 6 46.10 -42.05 -18.76
CA GLN A 6 46.33 -40.79 -18.04
C GLN A 6 45.70 -39.67 -18.88
N GLN A 7 44.87 -38.80 -18.30
CA GLN A 7 44.98 -37.34 -18.50
C GLN A 7 43.91 -36.47 -17.81
N ARG A 8 44.39 -35.29 -17.39
CA ARG A 8 43.71 -33.98 -17.23
C ARG A 8 42.80 -33.90 -15.98
N GLY A 9 43.04 -33.06 -14.99
CA GLY A 9 43.59 -31.70 -15.03
C GLY A 9 42.48 -30.74 -15.44
N ASP A 10 41.67 -30.30 -14.48
CA ASP A 10 40.82 -29.12 -14.66
C ASP A 10 40.63 -28.41 -13.32
N GLY A 11 41.29 -27.24 -13.22
CA GLY A 11 41.12 -26.30 -12.13
C GLY A 11 39.66 -25.86 -12.07
N GLY A 12 39.04 -26.07 -10.91
CA GLY A 12 37.70 -25.56 -10.66
C GLY A 12 37.66 -24.06 -10.91
N PRO A 13 36.78 -23.53 -11.77
CA PRO A 13 36.66 -22.10 -11.94
C PRO A 13 36.13 -21.52 -10.63
N ASN A 14 36.98 -20.70 -10.02
CA ASN A 14 36.70 -19.70 -9.01
C ASN A 14 35.55 -18.79 -9.52
N ARG A 15 34.31 -19.25 -9.36
CA ARG A 15 33.11 -18.48 -9.70
C ARG A 15 32.82 -17.53 -8.56
N GLY A 16 33.38 -16.33 -8.72
CA GLY A 16 32.66 -15.10 -8.47
C GLY A 16 32.11 -14.97 -7.06
N ARG A 17 32.96 -14.45 -6.18
CA ARG A 17 32.63 -13.35 -5.27
C ARG A 17 31.30 -12.70 -5.68
N ARG A 18 30.19 -13.18 -5.09
CA ARG A 18 28.89 -12.55 -5.22
C ARG A 18 29.01 -11.22 -4.51
N ASP A 19 29.13 -10.16 -5.29
CA ASP A 19 28.92 -8.80 -4.84
C ASP A 19 27.57 -8.72 -4.13
N ARG A 20 27.60 -8.78 -2.80
CA ARG A 20 26.45 -8.53 -1.92
C ARG A 20 26.24 -7.03 -1.75
N ASN A 21 26.26 -6.30 -2.86
CA ASN A 21 25.97 -4.88 -2.88
C ASN A 21 25.17 -4.56 -4.14
N ALA A 22 23.97 -5.13 -4.23
CA ALA A 22 22.91 -4.51 -5.00
C ALA A 22 22.39 -3.37 -4.12
N PRO A 23 22.51 -2.10 -4.54
CA PRO A 23 21.83 -1.02 -3.85
C PRO A 23 20.34 -1.34 -3.88
N GLU A 24 19.68 -1.36 -2.73
CA GLU A 24 18.23 -1.30 -2.67
C GLU A 24 17.82 -0.02 -3.40
N GLU A 25 17.35 -0.16 -4.64
CA GLU A 25 16.79 0.95 -5.40
C GLU A 25 15.46 1.31 -4.75
N ARG A 26 15.56 2.10 -3.67
CA ARG A 26 14.45 2.88 -3.17
C ARG A 26 14.04 3.75 -4.34
N VAL A 27 12.93 3.39 -4.97
CA VAL A 27 12.22 4.29 -5.87
C VAL A 27 11.62 5.39 -5.00
N ASP A 28 12.47 6.25 -4.44
CA ASP A 28 12.08 7.58 -4.00
C ASP A 28 11.89 8.39 -5.29
N SER A 29 10.82 8.05 -6.01
CA SER A 29 10.36 8.85 -7.14
C SER A 29 10.16 10.27 -6.64
N ASP A 30 10.85 11.24 -7.24
CA ASP A 30 10.97 12.67 -6.92
C ASP A 30 9.65 13.41 -6.61
N ILE A 31 8.90 12.97 -5.60
CA ILE A 31 7.61 13.51 -5.22
C ILE A 31 7.86 14.58 -4.16
N VAL A 32 7.53 15.82 -4.50
CA VAL A 32 7.54 16.94 -3.57
C VAL A 32 6.20 17.02 -2.86
N GLU A 33 6.26 16.97 -1.55
CA GLU A 33 5.12 17.21 -0.67
C GLU A 33 5.19 18.60 -0.08
N LYS A 34 4.08 19.32 -0.14
CA LYS A 34 3.97 20.65 0.45
C LYS A 34 2.71 20.76 1.28
N LEU A 35 2.89 21.11 2.55
CA LEU A 35 1.81 21.47 3.44
C LEU A 35 1.23 22.83 3.01
N VAL A 36 -0.05 22.83 2.61
CA VAL A 36 -0.75 24.08 2.27
C VAL A 36 -1.30 24.72 3.54
N HIS A 37 -2.01 23.93 4.35
CA HIS A 37 -2.66 24.45 5.54
C HIS A 37 -2.92 23.39 6.60
N ILE A 38 -2.91 23.80 7.88
CA ILE A 38 -3.33 22.97 9.01
C ILE A 38 -4.38 23.71 9.81
N ASN A 39 -5.56 23.12 9.89
CA ASN A 39 -6.67 23.61 10.69
C ASN A 39 -6.76 22.83 12.00
N ARG A 40 -6.83 23.54 13.12
CA ARG A 40 -7.32 22.95 14.38
C ARG A 40 -8.86 23.01 14.39
N VAL A 41 -9.50 21.88 14.14
CA VAL A 41 -10.96 21.74 14.13
C VAL A 41 -11.48 21.19 15.45
N ALA A 42 -12.68 21.59 15.86
CA ALA A 42 -13.28 21.19 17.13
C ALA A 42 -14.65 20.52 16.93
N ALA A 43 -14.90 19.43 17.65
CA ALA A 43 -16.21 18.82 17.80
C ALA A 43 -16.74 19.07 19.22
N THR A 44 -17.90 19.70 19.34
CA THR A 44 -18.53 19.95 20.65
C THR A 44 -19.08 18.64 21.23
N VAL A 45 -18.85 18.41 22.52
CA VAL A 45 -19.33 17.27 23.29
C VAL A 45 -19.95 17.77 24.59
N LYS A 46 -20.69 16.90 25.31
CA LYS A 46 -21.40 17.26 26.55
C LYS A 46 -20.50 17.92 27.62
N GLY A 47 -19.20 17.67 27.60
CA GLY A 47 -18.22 18.23 28.54
C GLY A 47 -17.19 19.20 27.95
N GLY A 48 -17.40 19.74 26.73
CA GLY A 48 -16.49 20.72 26.15
C GLY A 48 -16.25 20.51 24.65
N ARG A 49 -15.03 20.78 24.19
CA ARG A 49 -14.66 20.64 22.77
C ARG A 49 -13.54 19.62 22.61
N ARG A 50 -13.76 18.63 21.75
CA ARG A 50 -12.72 17.70 21.30
C ARG A 50 -12.04 18.28 20.08
N PHE A 51 -10.77 18.62 20.21
CA PHE A 51 -9.98 19.15 19.10
C PHE A 51 -9.38 18.03 18.24
N SER A 52 -9.13 18.34 16.98
CA SER A 52 -8.39 17.52 16.02
C SER A 52 -7.69 18.46 15.04
N PHE A 53 -6.68 17.96 14.35
CA PHE A 53 -6.00 18.69 13.29
C PHE A 53 -6.41 18.13 11.94
N ALA A 54 -6.62 19.01 10.98
CA ALA A 54 -6.93 18.69 9.61
C ALA A 54 -5.86 19.33 8.72
N ALA A 55 -5.08 18.52 8.03
CA ALA A 55 -4.01 18.94 7.14
C ALA A 55 -4.49 18.89 5.68
N LEU A 56 -4.16 19.92 4.92
CA LEU A 56 -4.28 19.97 3.46
C LEU A 56 -2.87 19.96 2.88
N MET A 57 -2.60 18.98 2.03
CA MET A 57 -1.30 18.79 1.37
C MET A 57 -1.43 18.78 -0.13
N VAL A 58 -0.39 19.24 -0.81
CA VAL A 58 -0.22 19.14 -2.26
C VAL A 58 1.02 18.31 -2.52
N VAL A 59 0.92 17.41 -3.47
CA VAL A 59 1.93 16.42 -3.81
C VAL A 59 2.20 16.54 -5.31
N GLY A 60 3.45 16.48 -5.76
CA GLY A 60 3.73 16.56 -7.20
C GLY A 60 5.13 16.14 -7.58
N ASP A 61 5.29 15.65 -8.81
CA ASP A 61 6.56 15.07 -9.31
C ASP A 61 7.50 16.10 -9.98
N GLN A 62 7.16 17.40 -9.91
CA GLN A 62 7.80 18.51 -10.63
C GLN A 62 7.92 18.32 -12.17
N LYS A 63 7.33 17.24 -12.72
CA LYS A 63 7.32 16.87 -14.14
C LYS A 63 5.94 17.12 -14.76
N GLY A 64 5.12 17.93 -14.08
CA GLY A 64 3.79 18.36 -14.54
C GLY A 64 2.62 17.59 -13.93
N ARG A 65 2.85 16.60 -13.05
CA ARG A 65 1.78 15.90 -12.33
C ARG A 65 1.69 16.41 -10.89
N VAL A 66 0.47 16.77 -10.49
CA VAL A 66 0.16 17.26 -9.15
C VAL A 66 -1.12 16.59 -8.63
N GLY A 67 -1.16 16.39 -7.32
CA GLY A 67 -2.28 15.88 -6.56
C GLY A 67 -2.42 16.64 -5.25
N PHE A 68 -3.54 16.43 -4.56
CA PHE A 68 -3.76 16.99 -3.24
C PHE A 68 -4.35 15.93 -2.33
N GLY A 69 -4.07 16.06 -1.04
CA GLY A 69 -4.52 15.13 -0.02
C GLY A 69 -4.99 15.84 1.23
N HIS A 70 -5.94 15.22 1.93
CA HIS A 70 -6.53 15.74 3.14
C HIS A 70 -6.51 14.68 4.23
N GLY A 71 -5.93 15.02 5.39
CA GLY A 71 -5.80 14.10 6.51
C GLY A 71 -6.31 14.73 7.81
N LYS A 72 -7.10 13.98 8.59
CA LYS A 72 -7.58 14.41 9.90
C LYS A 72 -7.15 13.45 11.00
N ALA A 73 -6.57 13.99 12.06
CA ALA A 73 -6.08 13.21 13.19
C ALA A 73 -6.11 14.00 14.50
N ARG A 74 -5.79 13.34 15.62
CA ARG A 74 -5.66 14.01 16.93
C ARG A 74 -4.37 14.80 17.04
N GLU A 75 -3.34 14.36 16.32
CA GLU A 75 -2.01 14.94 16.33
C GLU A 75 -1.63 15.43 14.94
N VAL A 76 -0.79 16.46 14.88
CA VAL A 76 -0.38 17.08 13.62
C VAL A 76 0.41 16.11 12.72
N PRO A 77 1.42 15.36 13.21
CA PRO A 77 2.18 14.45 12.36
C PRO A 77 1.30 13.35 11.76
N GLU A 78 0.34 12.82 12.52
CA GLU A 78 -0.60 11.81 12.03
C GLU A 78 -1.58 12.39 10.99
N ALA A 79 -1.95 13.67 11.11
CA ALA A 79 -2.81 14.34 10.12
C ALA A 79 -2.07 14.57 8.79
N ILE A 80 -0.80 14.97 8.85
CA ILE A 80 0.08 15.13 7.68
C ILE A 80 0.27 13.78 7.00
N ARG A 81 0.64 12.74 7.76
CA ARG A 81 0.83 11.39 7.20
C ARG A 81 -0.41 10.86 6.49
N LYS A 82 -1.61 11.05 7.07
CA LYS A 82 -2.88 10.68 6.40
C LYS A 82 -3.23 11.52 5.18
N ALA A 83 -2.63 12.71 5.05
CA ALA A 83 -2.83 13.56 3.89
C ALA A 83 -1.90 13.14 2.74
N THR A 84 -0.71 12.63 3.03
CA THR A 84 0.23 12.11 2.01
C THR A 84 -0.05 10.64 1.67
N ASP A 85 -0.16 9.77 2.66
CA ASP A 85 -0.37 8.33 2.50
C ASP A 85 -1.86 8.01 2.52
N THR A 86 -2.32 7.14 1.62
CA THR A 86 -3.68 6.60 1.72
C THR A 86 -3.82 5.77 3.00
N GLY A 87 -2.84 4.90 3.30
CA GLY A 87 -2.70 4.22 4.59
C GLY A 87 -3.96 3.46 5.05
N VAL A 88 -3.99 3.03 6.31
CA VAL A 88 -5.20 2.46 6.92
C VAL A 88 -6.04 3.57 7.58
N ILE A 89 -7.01 4.10 6.84
CA ILE A 89 -8.00 5.06 7.33
C ILE A 89 -9.23 4.29 7.80
N ALA A 90 -9.20 3.83 9.06
CA ALA A 90 -10.29 3.10 9.67
C ALA A 90 -10.51 3.49 11.15
N GLY A 91 -11.70 3.19 11.67
CA GLY A 91 -11.98 3.31 13.11
C GLY A 91 -11.13 2.33 13.93
N GLY A 92 -10.76 2.69 15.17
CA GLY A 92 -9.74 1.97 15.97
C GLY A 92 -9.83 0.44 15.93
N PRO A 93 -10.99 -0.17 16.23
CA PRO A 93 -11.12 -1.64 16.18
C PRO A 93 -10.97 -2.24 14.77
N MET A 94 -11.43 -1.55 13.72
CA MET A 94 -11.24 -2.00 12.34
C MET A 94 -9.78 -1.83 11.90
N ARG A 95 -9.13 -0.72 12.29
CA ARG A 95 -7.72 -0.45 12.02
C ARG A 95 -6.84 -1.55 12.61
N ALA A 96 -7.07 -1.94 13.87
CA ALA A 96 -6.33 -3.03 14.50
C ALA A 96 -6.41 -4.32 13.67
N VAL A 97 -7.60 -4.69 13.20
CA VAL A 97 -7.79 -5.87 12.34
C VAL A 97 -7.03 -5.73 11.02
N LEU A 98 -7.18 -4.59 10.33
CA LEU A 98 -6.56 -4.36 9.02
C LEU A 98 -5.03 -4.29 9.08
N GLU A 99 -4.47 -3.66 10.12
CA GLU A 99 -3.03 -3.63 10.37
C GLU A 99 -2.48 -5.02 10.68
N THR A 100 -3.16 -5.80 11.52
CA THR A 100 -2.73 -7.19 11.81
C THR A 100 -2.83 -8.12 10.60
N LEU A 101 -3.73 -7.82 9.66
CA LEU A 101 -3.84 -8.56 8.40
C LEU A 101 -2.75 -8.17 7.39
N GLY A 102 -2.01 -7.08 7.62
CA GLY A 102 -1.00 -6.55 6.71
C GLY A 102 -1.58 -5.70 5.58
N VAL A 103 -2.79 -5.18 5.75
CA VAL A 103 -3.37 -4.22 4.80
C VAL A 103 -2.66 -2.88 4.97
N GLN A 104 -2.06 -2.39 3.89
CA GLN A 104 -1.30 -1.14 3.91
C GLN A 104 -2.19 0.05 3.56
N ASP A 105 -3.04 -0.11 2.54
CA ASP A 105 -3.87 0.97 1.99
C ASP A 105 -5.34 0.57 1.92
N VAL A 106 -6.15 1.19 2.77
CA VAL A 106 -7.60 0.98 2.80
C VAL A 106 -8.31 2.12 3.51
N VAL A 107 -9.43 2.57 2.93
CA VAL A 107 -10.35 3.51 3.57
C VAL A 107 -11.60 2.76 3.98
N ALA A 108 -11.88 2.72 5.28
CA ALA A 108 -13.02 1.99 5.83
C ALA A 108 -13.76 2.83 6.89
N LYS A 109 -15.09 2.86 6.78
CA LYS A 109 -15.97 3.55 7.72
C LYS A 109 -17.04 2.59 8.23
N SER A 110 -17.19 2.50 9.56
CA SER A 110 -18.36 1.87 10.17
C SER A 110 -19.52 2.85 10.12
N THR A 111 -20.59 2.48 9.41
CA THR A 111 -21.86 3.22 9.30
C THR A 111 -22.92 2.73 10.29
N GLY A 112 -22.67 1.61 10.96
CA GLY A 112 -23.59 1.01 11.92
C GLY A 112 -23.14 1.22 13.37
N SER A 113 -22.91 0.11 14.08
CA SER A 113 -22.52 0.14 15.48
C SER A 113 -21.12 0.71 15.69
N SER A 114 -20.96 1.51 16.76
CA SER A 114 -19.66 1.94 17.29
C SER A 114 -19.13 1.03 18.39
N ASN A 115 -19.81 -0.08 18.71
CA ASN A 115 -19.33 -1.08 19.67
C ASN A 115 -18.12 -1.83 19.08
N PRO A 116 -16.94 -1.83 19.75
CA PRO A 116 -15.73 -2.49 19.25
C PRO A 116 -15.93 -3.94 18.85
N TYR A 117 -16.65 -4.73 19.65
CA TYR A 117 -16.89 -6.15 19.36
C TYR A 117 -17.64 -6.35 18.03
N ASN A 118 -18.72 -5.58 17.83
CA ASN A 118 -19.51 -5.66 16.61
C ASN A 118 -18.74 -5.13 15.38
N MET A 119 -17.90 -4.10 15.55
CA MET A 119 -17.06 -3.59 14.47
C MET A 119 -16.03 -4.63 14.02
N VAL A 120 -15.38 -5.30 14.96
CA VAL A 120 -14.41 -6.38 14.65
C VAL A 120 -15.13 -7.52 13.93
N ARG A 121 -16.26 -8.00 14.48
CA ARG A 121 -17.06 -9.07 13.86
C ARG A 121 -17.50 -8.70 12.43
N ALA A 122 -18.06 -7.51 12.25
CA ALA A 122 -18.50 -7.02 10.94
C ALA A 122 -17.32 -6.90 9.95
N THR A 123 -16.14 -6.49 10.43
CA THR A 123 -14.93 -6.41 9.59
C THR A 123 -14.53 -7.81 9.09
N PHE A 124 -14.51 -8.81 9.98
CA PHE A 124 -14.22 -10.19 9.58
C PHE A 124 -15.26 -10.75 8.60
N GLU A 125 -16.55 -10.48 8.82
CA GLU A 125 -17.62 -10.89 7.89
C GLU A 125 -17.45 -10.21 6.52
N ALA A 126 -17.14 -8.91 6.49
CA ALA A 126 -16.90 -8.18 5.24
C ALA A 126 -15.72 -8.74 4.45
N LEU A 127 -14.61 -9.07 5.12
CA LEU A 127 -13.43 -9.67 4.50
C LEU A 127 -13.71 -11.07 3.94
N LYS A 128 -14.55 -11.87 4.60
CA LYS A 128 -14.92 -13.22 4.11
C LYS A 128 -15.75 -13.18 2.83
N VAL A 129 -16.52 -12.12 2.59
CA VAL A 129 -17.39 -12.00 1.42
C VAL A 129 -16.66 -11.37 0.22
N GLN A 130 -15.40 -10.93 0.39
CA GLN A 130 -14.62 -10.41 -0.73
C GLN A 130 -14.40 -11.49 -1.81
N SER A 131 -14.70 -11.12 -3.05
CA SER A 131 -14.49 -11.97 -4.21
C SER A 131 -13.26 -11.51 -4.99
N SER A 132 -12.41 -12.44 -5.40
CA SER A 132 -11.23 -12.09 -6.19
C SER A 132 -11.63 -11.68 -7.63
N PRO A 133 -10.86 -10.80 -8.29
CA PRO A 133 -11.13 -10.39 -9.67
C PRO A 133 -11.26 -11.58 -10.63
N ARG A 134 -10.46 -12.64 -10.41
CA ARG A 134 -10.51 -13.88 -11.18
C ARG A 134 -11.83 -14.63 -10.99
N GLN A 135 -12.34 -14.71 -9.76
CA GLN A 135 -13.64 -15.34 -9.49
C GLN A 135 -14.79 -14.55 -10.13
N ILE A 136 -14.75 -13.22 -10.08
CA ILE A 136 -15.76 -12.38 -10.74
C ILE A 136 -15.69 -12.52 -12.26
N ALA A 137 -14.49 -12.59 -12.83
CA ALA A 137 -14.25 -12.79 -14.26
C ALA A 137 -14.84 -14.11 -14.76
N ALA A 138 -14.56 -15.21 -14.05
CA ALA A 138 -15.11 -16.52 -14.37
C ALA A 138 -16.65 -16.53 -14.29
N LYS A 139 -17.24 -15.94 -13.23
CA LYS A 139 -18.70 -15.82 -13.08
C LYS A 139 -19.35 -15.01 -14.20
N ARG A 140 -18.64 -14.01 -14.75
CA ARG A 140 -19.14 -13.10 -15.78
C ARG A 140 -18.76 -13.51 -17.20
N GLY A 141 -18.02 -14.60 -17.39
CA GLY A 141 -17.51 -15.03 -18.71
C GLY A 141 -16.57 -14.02 -19.38
N LYS A 142 -15.89 -13.17 -18.59
CA LYS A 142 -14.98 -12.12 -19.08
C LYS A 142 -13.53 -12.48 -18.77
N LYS A 143 -12.57 -11.88 -19.49
CA LYS A 143 -11.16 -11.98 -19.09
C LYS A 143 -10.91 -11.08 -17.88
N VAL A 144 -9.96 -11.46 -17.02
CA VAL A 144 -9.60 -10.68 -15.82
C VAL A 144 -9.13 -9.27 -16.21
N GLY A 145 -8.42 -9.14 -17.34
CA GLY A 145 -7.98 -7.85 -17.88
C GLY A 145 -9.13 -6.90 -18.23
N ASP A 146 -10.28 -7.43 -18.65
CA ASP A 146 -11.47 -6.63 -18.97
C ASP A 146 -12.19 -6.15 -17.70
N ILE A 147 -11.91 -6.76 -16.54
CA ILE A 147 -12.51 -6.41 -15.24
C ILE A 147 -11.64 -5.43 -14.45
N LEU A 148 -10.32 -5.63 -14.48
CA LEU A 148 -9.40 -4.81 -13.68
C LEU A 148 -9.11 -3.45 -14.31
N GLY A 149 -9.43 -3.26 -15.59
CA GLY A 149 -9.01 -2.09 -16.35
C GLY A 149 -7.48 -2.05 -16.46
N ARG A 150 -6.96 -1.41 -17.50
CA ARG A 150 -5.53 -1.08 -17.52
C ARG A 150 -5.36 0.02 -16.46
N ARG A 151 -4.96 -0.35 -15.23
CA ARG A 151 -4.59 0.64 -14.21
C ARG A 151 -3.52 1.54 -14.83
N ALA A 152 -3.85 2.81 -15.03
CA ALA A 152 -2.89 3.84 -15.41
C ALA A 152 -1.95 4.20 -14.24
N ASP A 153 -2.17 3.57 -13.07
CA ASP A 153 -1.36 3.73 -11.88
C ASP A 153 -0.29 2.63 -11.89
N GLY A 154 0.92 3.02 -12.32
CA GLY A 154 2.10 2.19 -12.56
C GLY A 154 2.71 1.52 -11.32
N ALA A 155 1.89 0.93 -10.45
CA ALA A 155 2.34 0.03 -9.41
C ALA A 155 2.11 -1.40 -9.90
N SER A 156 3.21 -2.07 -10.28
CA SER A 156 3.38 -3.49 -10.68
C SER A 156 3.06 -3.91 -12.13
N ALA A 157 3.99 -3.63 -13.05
CA ALA A 157 4.75 -4.63 -13.84
C ALA A 157 5.56 -3.97 -14.97
N PRO A 158 6.81 -4.42 -15.22
CA PRO A 158 7.09 -4.89 -16.58
C PRO A 158 7.93 -6.17 -16.61
N ASP A 159 7.26 -7.32 -16.71
CA ASP A 159 7.74 -8.43 -17.56
C ASP A 159 7.51 -8.02 -19.02
N ALA A 160 8.38 -7.17 -19.55
CA ALA A 160 8.40 -6.79 -20.97
C ALA A 160 9.80 -6.36 -21.40
N ILE A 161 10.76 -7.28 -21.28
CA ILE A 161 12.03 -7.24 -22.01
C ILE A 161 12.23 -8.62 -22.63
N GLU A 162 11.55 -8.88 -23.74
CA GLU A 162 11.98 -9.81 -24.79
C GLU A 162 11.35 -9.31 -26.10
N GLY A 163 12.21 -8.91 -27.03
CA GLY A 163 11.87 -8.28 -28.30
C GLY A 163 12.98 -7.34 -28.76
#